data_AF-A0A7S0WQB1-F1
#
_entry.id   AF-A0A7S0WQB1-F1
#
_cell.length_a   1.000
_cell.length_b   1.000
_cell.length_c   1.000
_cell.angle_alpha   90.00
_cell.angle_beta   90.00
_cell.angle_gamma   90.00
#
_symmetry.space_group_name_H-M   'P 1'
#
loop_
_entity.id
_entity.type
_entity.pdbx_description
1 polymer ?
#
loop_
_entity_poly.entity_id
_entity_poly.type
_entity_poly.pdbx_seq_one_letter_code
_entity_poly.pdbx_strand_id
1 'polypeptide(L)'
;NVLVVACPCALGLATPTAVMVGTGVGASNGILIKGGDALERAHNVQVVVFDKTGTLTLGKPLVTGHKLFNNVNLRDFLRKTGAAESGSQHPLARAVITYTKRSLAAMDAEGTKIREGATLAEGK
;
A
#
# COMPACT_ATOMS: atom_id res chain seq x y z
N ASN A 1 -19.61 61.14 -22.71
CA ASN A 1 -19.29 59.71 -22.52
C ASN A 1 -19.75 59.25 -21.15
N VAL A 2 -20.85 58.49 -21.10
CA VAL A 2 -21.31 57.86 -19.86
C VAL A 2 -20.47 56.60 -19.67
N LEU A 3 -19.58 56.61 -18.68
CA LEU A 3 -18.87 55.41 -18.25
C LEU A 3 -19.80 54.63 -17.33
N VAL A 4 -20.56 53.69 -17.88
CA VAL A 4 -21.29 52.71 -17.07
C VAL A 4 -20.25 51.72 -16.55
N VAL A 5 -19.79 51.91 -15.31
CA VAL A 5 -19.01 50.89 -14.62
C VAL A 5 -20.00 49.84 -14.15
N ALA A 6 -20.04 48.70 -14.83
CA ALA A 6 -20.69 47.51 -14.29
C ALA A 6 -20.00 47.19 -12.97
N CYS A 7 -20.73 47.25 -11.85
CA CYS A 7 -20.24 46.74 -10.58
C CYS A 7 -19.76 45.29 -10.80
N PRO A 8 -18.45 44.99 -10.67
CA PRO A 8 -17.92 43.67 -10.98
C PRO A 8 -18.17 42.66 -9.86
N CYS A 9 -19.26 42.81 -9.09
CA CYS A 9 -19.55 42.03 -7.88
C CYS A 9 -19.54 40.52 -8.15
N ALA A 10 -20.08 40.09 -9.30
CA ALA A 10 -20.05 38.68 -9.72
C ALA A 10 -18.63 38.20 -10.06
N LEU A 11 -17.81 39.06 -10.67
CA LEU A 11 -16.44 38.74 -11.04
C LEU A 11 -15.56 38.54 -9.79
N GLY A 12 -15.74 39.37 -8.77
CA GLY A 12 -14.97 39.31 -7.52
C GLY A 12 -15.27 38.09 -6.64
N LEU A 13 -16.47 37.52 -6.73
CA LEU A 13 -16.85 36.31 -5.99
C LEU A 13 -16.64 35.01 -6.77
N ALA A 14 -16.54 35.07 -8.11
CA ALA A 14 -16.40 33.88 -8.95
C ALA A 14 -15.18 33.03 -8.54
N THR A 15 -14.00 33.64 -8.40
CA THR A 15 -12.75 32.94 -8.05
C THR A 15 -12.77 32.31 -6.65
N PRO A 16 -13.09 33.02 -5.55
CA PRO A 16 -13.10 32.40 -4.23
C PRO A 16 -14.16 31.28 -4.10
N THR A 17 -15.33 31.44 -4.74
CA THR A 17 -16.35 30.37 -4.74
C THR A 17 -15.89 29.16 -5.56
N ALA A 18 -15.28 29.36 -6.74
CA ALA A 18 -14.75 28.27 -7.55
C ALA A 18 -13.63 27.50 -6.84
N VAL A 19 -12.71 28.21 -6.18
CA VAL A 19 -11.65 27.59 -5.38
C VAL A 19 -12.23 26.83 -4.19
N MET A 20 -13.17 27.42 -3.44
CA MET A 20 -13.79 26.78 -2.29
C MET A 20 -14.54 25.50 -2.67
N VAL A 21 -15.35 25.55 -3.73
CA VAL A 21 -16.07 24.38 -4.23
C VAL A 21 -15.11 23.34 -4.81
N GLY A 22 -14.13 23.76 -5.62
CA GLY A 22 -13.16 22.87 -6.26
C GLY A 22 -12.30 22.11 -5.24
N THR A 23 -11.81 22.80 -4.21
CA THR A 23 -11.08 22.16 -3.10
C THR A 23 -11.96 21.24 -2.27
N GLY A 24 -13.24 21.59 -2.04
CA GLY A 24 -14.21 20.73 -1.38
C GLY A 24 -14.47 19.42 -2.13
N VAL A 25 -14.67 19.51 -3.46
CA VAL A 25 -14.80 18.34 -4.33
C VAL A 25 -13.52 17.49 -4.30
N GLY A 26 -12.35 18.11 -4.35
CA GLY A 26 -11.07 17.41 -4.21
C GLY A 26 -10.98 16.61 -2.91
N ALA A 27 -11.35 17.21 -1.78
CA ALA A 27 -11.33 16.55 -0.47
C ALA A 27 -12.29 15.34 -0.42
N SER A 28 -13.48 15.43 -1.02
CA SER A 28 -14.41 14.30 -1.13
C SER A 28 -13.85 13.14 -1.97
N ASN A 29 -12.88 13.41 -2.84
CA ASN A 29 -12.16 12.40 -3.63
C ASN A 29 -10.81 11.99 -3.01
N GLY A 30 -10.53 12.39 -1.76
CA GLY A 30 -9.28 12.07 -1.07
C GLY A 30 -8.07 12.90 -1.52
N ILE A 31 -8.30 14.00 -2.25
CA ILE A 31 -7.25 14.91 -2.72
C ILE A 31 -7.28 16.17 -1.87
N LEU A 32 -6.27 16.35 -1.02
CA LEU A 32 -6.15 17.54 -0.19
C LEU A 32 -5.39 18.65 -0.93
N ILE A 33 -6.11 19.71 -1.33
CA ILE A 33 -5.54 20.85 -2.06
C ILE A 33 -5.40 22.04 -1.10
N LYS A 34 -4.17 22.50 -0.88
CA LYS A 34 -3.86 23.57 0.07
C LYS A 34 -3.88 24.95 -0.61
N GLY A 35 -5.02 25.62 -0.57
CA GLY A 35 -5.22 26.98 -1.11
C GLY A 35 -5.57 27.04 -2.60
N GLY A 36 -5.90 28.24 -3.08
CA GLY A 36 -6.32 28.49 -4.48
C GLY A 36 -5.19 28.38 -5.49
N ASP A 37 -4.01 28.94 -5.18
CA ASP A 37 -2.85 28.93 -6.08
C ASP A 37 -2.43 27.53 -6.51
N ALA A 38 -2.58 26.54 -5.62
CA ALA A 38 -2.29 25.14 -5.91
C ALA A 38 -3.27 24.55 -6.93
N LEU A 39 -4.56 24.90 -6.81
CA LEU A 39 -5.62 24.47 -7.73
C LEU A 39 -5.45 25.12 -9.10
N GLU A 40 -5.11 26.41 -9.15
CA GLU A 40 -4.87 27.13 -10.40
C GLU A 40 -3.62 26.62 -11.13
N ARG A 41 -2.52 26.40 -10.41
CA ARG A 41 -1.30 25.84 -11.00
C ARG A 41 -1.48 24.41 -11.50
N ALA A 42 -2.31 23.61 -10.83
CA ALA A 42 -2.57 22.23 -11.21
C ALA A 42 -3.14 22.11 -12.64
N HIS A 43 -3.94 23.09 -13.09
CA HIS A 43 -4.47 23.13 -14.45
C HIS A 43 -3.39 23.11 -15.54
N ASN A 44 -2.23 23.73 -15.28
CA ASN A 44 -1.16 23.87 -16.26
C ASN A 44 -0.05 22.81 -16.11
N VAL A 45 -0.23 21.81 -15.25
CA VAL A 45 0.76 20.73 -15.07
C VAL A 45 0.72 19.79 -16.27
N GLN A 46 1.86 19.62 -16.93
CA GLN A 46 2.02 18.71 -18.07
C GLN A 46 2.79 17.43 -17.72
N VAL A 47 3.61 17.48 -16.67
CA VAL A 47 4.51 16.40 -16.27
C VAL A 47 4.37 16.15 -14.78
N VAL A 48 4.20 14.88 -14.41
CA VAL A 48 4.16 14.42 -13.02
C VAL A 48 5.36 13.53 -12.77
N VAL A 49 6.22 13.95 -11.83
CA VAL A 49 7.36 13.15 -11.38
C VAL A 49 6.97 12.51 -10.05
N PHE A 50 6.91 11.19 -10.02
CA PHE A 50 6.60 10.44 -8.81
C PHE A 50 7.89 10.07 -8.08
N ASP A 51 7.94 10.31 -6.77
CA ASP A 51 8.93 9.67 -5.92
C ASP A 51 8.63 8.16 -5.83
N LYS A 52 9.66 7.33 -5.80
CA LYS A 52 9.45 5.88 -5.70
C LYS A 52 9.09 5.49 -4.27
N THR A 53 9.82 6.01 -3.28
CA THR A 53 9.70 5.56 -1.89
C THR A 53 8.54 6.27 -1.21
N GLY A 54 7.52 5.53 -0.79
CA GLY A 54 6.37 6.12 -0.10
C GLY A 54 5.31 6.78 -1.00
N THR A 55 5.52 6.85 -2.32
CA THR A 55 4.45 7.17 -3.29
C THR A 55 4.12 5.97 -4.16
N LEU A 56 5.07 5.46 -4.96
CA LEU A 56 4.83 4.25 -5.78
C LEU A 56 4.96 2.95 -4.99
N THR A 57 5.71 2.97 -3.89
CA THR A 57 5.96 1.79 -3.06
C THR A 57 5.28 1.91 -1.70
N LEU A 58 4.90 0.77 -1.13
CA LEU A 58 4.22 0.68 0.16
C LEU A 58 5.11 1.04 1.38
N GLY A 59 6.38 1.37 1.16
CA GLY A 59 7.34 1.68 2.23
C GLY A 59 7.65 0.50 3.18
N LYS A 60 7.18 -0.72 2.85
CA LYS A 60 7.36 -1.93 3.64
C LYS A 60 8.16 -2.95 2.83
N PRO A 61 9.39 -3.29 3.24
CA PRO A 61 10.18 -4.30 2.54
C PRO A 61 9.48 -5.67 2.63
N LEU A 62 9.64 -6.47 1.58
CA LEU A 62 9.09 -7.82 1.47
C LEU A 62 10.19 -8.76 1.02
N VAL A 63 10.26 -9.94 1.63
CA VAL A 63 11.18 -11.00 1.18
C VAL A 63 10.65 -11.57 -0.13
N THR A 64 11.45 -11.44 -1.20
CA THR A 64 11.08 -11.90 -2.55
C THR A 64 11.48 -13.35 -2.81
N GLY A 65 12.46 -13.87 -2.07
CA GLY A 65 12.92 -15.24 -2.19
C GLY A 65 14.01 -15.56 -1.18
N HIS A 66 14.34 -16.84 -1.06
CA HIS A 66 15.47 -17.33 -0.27
C HIS A 66 16.26 -18.32 -1.11
N LYS A 67 17.56 -18.42 -0.82
CA LYS A 67 18.43 -19.46 -1.38
C LYS A 67 19.12 -20.15 -0.23
N LEU A 68 18.94 -21.46 -0.12
CA LEU A 68 19.64 -22.28 0.86
C LEU A 68 20.96 -22.76 0.26
N PHE A 69 22.01 -22.70 1.07
CA PHE A 69 23.29 -23.34 0.74
C PHE A 69 23.36 -24.66 1.53
N ASN A 70 23.85 -25.72 0.89
CA ASN A 70 23.92 -27.09 1.42
C ASN A 70 22.55 -27.76 1.62
N ASN A 71 22.55 -28.98 2.15
CA ASN A 71 21.36 -29.79 2.40
C ASN A 71 20.61 -29.36 3.69
N VAL A 72 20.47 -28.05 3.89
CA VAL A 72 19.80 -27.47 5.06
C VAL A 72 18.30 -27.61 4.92
N ASN A 73 17.65 -28.14 5.95
CA ASN A 73 16.19 -28.23 5.98
C ASN A 73 15.57 -26.82 6.04
N LEU A 74 14.72 -26.50 5.06
CA LEU A 74 14.06 -25.20 4.95
C LEU A 74 13.23 -24.85 6.19
N ARG A 75 12.54 -25.82 6.79
CA ARG A 75 11.67 -25.60 7.96
C ARG A 75 12.49 -25.17 9.18
N ASP A 76 13.60 -25.86 9.42
CA ASP A 76 14.51 -25.53 10.52
C ASP A 76 15.20 -24.18 10.31
N PHE A 77 15.57 -23.88 9.06
CA PHE A 77 16.10 -22.58 8.70
C PHE A 77 15.10 -21.46 9.03
N LEU A 78 13.86 -21.55 8.53
CA LEU A 78 12.82 -20.55 8.75
C LEU A 78 12.50 -20.36 10.25
N ARG A 79 12.49 -21.44 11.04
CA ARG A 79 12.28 -21.37 12.50
C ARG A 79 13.42 -20.62 13.19
N LYS A 80 14.67 -20.97 12.88
CA LYS A 80 15.86 -20.33 13.48
C LYS A 80 15.95 -18.85 13.09
N THR A 81 15.75 -18.53 11.81
CA THR A 81 15.76 -17.14 11.34
C THR A 81 14.63 -16.32 11.95
N GLY A 82 13.42 -16.88 12.04
CA GLY A 82 12.29 -16.22 12.70
C GLY A 82 12.53 -15.93 14.18
N ALA A 83 13.19 -16.85 14.90
CA ALA A 83 13.56 -16.67 16.30
C ALA A 83 14.70 -15.68 16.49
N ALA A 84 15.72 -15.69 15.61
CA ALA A 84 16.83 -14.75 15.67
C ALA A 84 16.35 -13.29 15.49
N GLU A 85 15.41 -13.07 14.57
CA GLU A 85 14.92 -11.73 14.25
C GLU A 85 13.80 -11.24 15.20
N SER A 86 13.20 -12.11 16.04
CA SER A 86 11.97 -11.78 16.78
C SER A 86 12.09 -10.59 17.75
N GLY A 87 13.30 -10.26 18.20
CA GLY A 87 13.57 -9.12 19.08
C GLY A 87 13.83 -7.80 18.35
N SER A 88 13.97 -7.80 17.03
CA SER A 88 14.40 -6.63 16.26
C SER A 88 13.22 -5.77 15.79
N GLN A 89 13.34 -4.45 15.97
CA GLN A 89 12.40 -3.46 15.43
C GLN A 89 12.74 -3.00 14.00
N HIS A 90 13.82 -3.53 13.43
CA HIS A 90 14.27 -3.11 12.10
C HIS A 90 13.24 -3.51 11.03
N PRO A 91 12.89 -2.64 10.05
CA PRO A 91 11.90 -2.95 9.02
C PRO A 91 12.18 -4.24 8.23
N LEU A 92 13.47 -4.54 7.97
CA LEU A 92 13.89 -5.79 7.33
C LEU A 92 13.65 -7.02 8.21
N ALA A 93 13.93 -6.94 9.50
CA ALA A 93 13.67 -8.02 10.45
C ALA A 93 12.19 -8.36 10.49
N ARG A 94 11.33 -7.32 10.51
CA ARG A 94 9.88 -7.50 10.46
C ARG A 94 9.43 -8.17 9.15
N ALA A 95 10.01 -7.80 8.01
CA ALA A 95 9.74 -8.46 6.73
C ALA A 95 10.12 -9.95 6.76
N VAL A 96 11.27 -10.27 7.36
CA VAL A 96 11.75 -11.65 7.52
C VAL A 96 10.83 -12.45 8.46
N ILE A 97 10.41 -11.90 9.60
CA ILE A 97 9.46 -12.56 10.52
C ILE A 97 8.12 -12.82 9.84
N THR A 98 7.58 -11.84 9.11
CA THR A 98 6.33 -12.03 8.35
C THR A 98 6.49 -13.12 7.30
N TYR A 99 7.64 -13.15 6.61
CA TYR A 99 7.95 -14.18 5.62
C TYR A 99 8.05 -15.58 6.23
N THR A 100 8.79 -15.74 7.34
CA THR A 100 8.97 -17.04 8.01
C THR A 100 7.66 -17.57 8.57
N LYS A 101 6.86 -16.72 9.22
CA LYS A 101 5.52 -17.10 9.71
C LYS A 101 4.60 -17.56 8.60
N ARG A 102 4.53 -16.81 7.49
CA ARG A 102 3.70 -17.17 6.33
C ARG A 102 4.16 -18.47 5.69
N SER A 103 5.47 -18.65 5.54
CA SER A 103 6.04 -19.84 4.90
C SER A 103 5.86 -21.10 5.74
N LEU A 104 6.08 -21.01 7.06
CA LEU A 104 5.83 -22.13 7.98
C LEU A 104 4.35 -22.54 7.99
N ALA A 105 3.44 -21.56 8.04
CA ALA A 105 2.00 -21.84 7.99
C ALA A 105 1.58 -22.52 6.67
N ALA A 106 2.17 -22.13 5.54
CA ALA A 106 1.92 -22.77 4.25
C ALA A 106 2.40 -24.24 4.22
N MET A 107 3.58 -24.51 4.78
CA MET A 107 4.13 -25.87 4.87
C MET A 107 3.29 -26.77 5.80
N ASP A 108 2.76 -26.23 6.89
CA ASP A 108 1.89 -26.96 7.82
C ASP A 108 0.51 -27.29 7.18
N ALA A 109 -0.01 -26.40 6.32
CA ALA A 109 -1.26 -26.63 5.59
C ALA A 109 -1.13 -27.72 4.52
N GLU A 110 0.02 -27.85 3.86
CA GLU A 110 0.29 -28.91 2.88
C GLU A 110 0.36 -30.32 3.51
N GLY A 111 0.76 -30.42 4.79
CA GLY A 111 0.76 -31.68 5.55
C GLY A 111 -0.64 -32.19 5.92
N THR A 112 -1.70 -31.40 5.72
CA THR A 112 -3.07 -31.76 6.13
C THR A 112 -3.88 -32.42 4.99
N LYS A 113 -3.27 -32.66 3.81
CA LYS A 113 -3.93 -33.32 2.67
C LYS A 113 -3.67 -34.83 2.53
N ILE A 114 -3.65 -35.65 3.59
CA ILE A 114 -3.87 -37.13 3.50
C ILE A 114 -4.41 -37.61 4.87
N ARG A 115 -5.66 -38.07 5.07
CA ARG A 115 -6.28 -39.35 4.64
C ARG A 115 -7.80 -39.32 4.86
N GLU A 116 -8.61 -39.11 3.81
CA GLU A 116 -10.01 -39.59 3.77
C GLU A 116 -10.12 -40.55 2.59
N GLY A 117 -9.92 -41.83 2.88
CA GLY A 117 -9.82 -42.87 1.86
C GLY A 117 -9.49 -44.23 2.45
N ALA A 118 -10.15 -44.58 3.55
CA ALA A 118 -10.21 -45.95 4.04
C ALA A 118 -11.64 -46.20 4.55
N THR A 119 -12.60 -46.18 3.62
CA THR A 119 -13.87 -46.87 3.84
C THR A 119 -13.56 -48.37 3.87
N LEU A 120 -13.54 -48.90 5.09
CA LEU A 120 -13.50 -50.32 5.36
C LEU A 120 -14.78 -50.94 4.76
N ALA A 121 -14.64 -51.52 3.58
CA ALA A 121 -15.60 -52.48 3.08
C ALA A 121 -15.33 -53.80 3.80
N GLU A 122 -16.07 -54.07 4.87
CA GLU A 122 -16.30 -55.43 5.34
C GLU A 122 -17.81 -55.67 5.34
N GLY A 123 -18.25 -56.33 4.28
CA GLY A 123 -19.53 -56.99 4.18
C GLY A 123 -19.30 -58.45 3.80
N LYS A 124 -19.28 -59.33 4.80
CA LYS A 124 -19.88 -60.67 4.85
C LYS A 124 -19.29 -61.50 5.99
#